data_AF-A0A7R7ATM3-F1
#
_entry.id   AF-A0A7R7ATM3-F1
#
_cell.length_a   1.000
_cell.length_b   1.000
_cell.length_c   1.000
_cell.angle_alpha   90.00
_cell.angle_beta   90.00
_cell.angle_gamma   90.00
#
_symmetry.space_group_name_H-M   'P 1'
#
loop_
_entity.id
_entity.type
_entity.pdbx_description
1 polymer ?
#
loop_
_entity_poly.entity_id
_entity_poly.type
_entity_poly.pdbx_seq_one_letter_code
_entity_poly.pdbx_strand_id
1 'polypeptide(L)'
;MAITYMDQLKKLDEQQAKIEQERQKLQAAAHDEGMKAVNDAIAALNDLGYSYKVVETKGVHFVTPKKVKGSGAGTRAPSTGPCPICQFETNPHHDARKHRSQPEGQKKPFTAEELTTLGLVKV
;
A
#
# COMPACT_ATOMS: atom_id res chain seq x y z
N MET A 1 29.71 -55.49 -14.12
CA MET A 1 29.88 -54.69 -12.90
C MET A 1 28.69 -53.76 -12.78
N ALA A 2 27.74 -54.07 -11.90
CA ALA A 2 26.58 -53.23 -11.69
C ALA A 2 27.03 -51.99 -10.91
N ILE A 3 27.04 -50.83 -11.55
CA ILE A 3 27.15 -49.55 -10.86
C ILE A 3 25.95 -49.51 -9.92
N THR A 4 26.19 -49.49 -8.60
CA THR A 4 25.09 -49.52 -7.65
C THR A 4 24.28 -48.23 -7.80
N TYR A 5 22.96 -48.31 -7.62
CA TYR A 5 22.06 -47.15 -7.74
C TYR A 5 22.55 -45.94 -6.91
N MET A 6 23.20 -46.22 -5.78
CA MET A 6 23.80 -45.20 -4.90
C MET A 6 24.98 -44.46 -5.53
N ASP A 7 25.78 -45.11 -6.38
CA ASP A 7 26.88 -44.46 -7.09
C ASP A 7 26.39 -43.57 -8.23
N GLN A 8 25.22 -43.87 -8.80
CA GLN A 8 24.55 -43.02 -9.79
C GLN A 8 23.96 -41.78 -9.14
N LEU A 9 23.35 -41.92 -7.95
CA LEU A 9 22.82 -40.78 -7.19
C LEU A 9 23.91 -39.79 -6.79
N LYS A 10 25.04 -40.26 -6.27
CA LYS A 10 26.18 -39.39 -5.92
C LYS A 10 26.71 -38.60 -7.11
N LYS A 11 26.80 -39.23 -8.29
CA LYS A 11 27.21 -38.56 -9.52
C LYS A 11 26.21 -37.50 -9.96
N LEU A 12 24.91 -37.76 -9.81
CA LEU A 12 23.86 -36.77 -10.09
C LEU A 12 23.94 -35.58 -9.13
N ASP A 13 24.16 -35.82 -7.84
CA ASP A 13 24.31 -34.75 -6.84
C ASP A 13 25.55 -33.89 -7.15
N GLU A 14 26.67 -34.51 -7.50
CA GLU A 14 27.89 -33.80 -7.93
C GLU A 14 27.67 -32.97 -9.19
N GLN A 15 26.90 -33.48 -10.16
CA GLN A 15 26.54 -32.75 -11.37
C GLN A 15 25.61 -31.56 -11.05
N GLN A 16 24.60 -31.77 -10.20
CA GLN A 16 23.70 -30.70 -9.76
C GLN A 16 24.45 -29.59 -9.03
N ALA A 17 25.39 -29.94 -8.14
CA ALA A 17 26.21 -28.97 -7.44
C ALA A 17 27.07 -28.12 -8.40
N LYS A 18 27.64 -28.73 -9.45
CA LYS A 18 28.42 -28.01 -10.47
C LYS A 18 27.54 -27.07 -11.29
N ILE A 19 26.37 -27.55 -11.73
CA ILE A 19 25.41 -26.73 -12.47
C ILE A 19 24.96 -25.53 -11.63
N GLU A 20 24.68 -25.74 -10.34
CA GLU A 20 24.26 -24.66 -9.46
C GLU A 20 25.38 -23.62 -9.27
N GLN A 21 26.64 -24.05 -9.12
CA GLN A 21 27.78 -23.14 -9.06
C GLN A 21 27.95 -22.32 -10.34
N GLU A 22 27.81 -22.94 -11.51
CA GLU A 22 27.88 -22.24 -12.80
C GLU A 22 26.73 -21.25 -12.96
N ARG A 23 25.51 -21.64 -12.58
CA ARG A 23 24.34 -20.75 -12.59
C ARG A 23 24.53 -19.54 -11.68
N GLN A 24 25.04 -19.72 -10.48
CA GLN A 24 25.30 -18.61 -9.55
C GLN A 24 26.35 -17.65 -10.11
N LYS A 25 27.42 -18.17 -10.73
CA LYS A 25 28.44 -17.33 -11.38
C LYS A 25 27.87 -16.53 -12.55
N LEU A 26 27.07 -17.17 -13.41
CA LEU A 26 26.43 -16.51 -14.55
C LEU A 26 25.41 -15.46 -14.09
N GLN A 27 24.63 -15.76 -13.04
CA GLN A 27 23.68 -14.80 -12.48
C GLN A 27 24.38 -13.60 -11.84
N ALA A 28 25.47 -13.82 -11.10
CA ALA A 28 26.26 -12.74 -10.54
C ALA A 28 26.84 -11.83 -11.63
N ALA A 29 27.42 -12.42 -12.68
CA ALA A 29 27.96 -11.65 -13.81
C ALA A 29 26.87 -10.83 -14.53
N ALA A 30 25.73 -11.46 -14.84
CA ALA A 30 24.61 -10.78 -15.48
C ALA A 30 24.01 -9.67 -14.60
N HIS A 31 23.96 -9.88 -13.28
CA HIS A 31 23.51 -8.86 -12.33
C HIS A 31 24.45 -7.66 -12.31
N ASP A 32 25.76 -7.88 -12.26
CA ASP A 32 26.76 -6.81 -12.24
C ASP A 32 26.75 -5.98 -13.53
N GLU A 33 26.59 -6.63 -14.69
CA GLU A 33 26.43 -5.95 -15.98
C GLU A 33 25.14 -5.13 -16.03
N GLY A 34 24.02 -5.69 -15.57
CA GLY A 34 22.74 -4.99 -15.48
C GLY A 34 22.79 -3.78 -14.54
N MET A 35 23.44 -3.91 -13.39
CA MET A 35 23.58 -2.82 -12.42
C MET A 35 24.47 -1.68 -12.91
N LYS A 36 25.53 -1.98 -13.67
CA LYS A 36 26.34 -0.94 -14.32
C LYS A 36 25.51 -0.12 -15.30
N ALA A 37 24.77 -0.77 -16.19
CA ALA A 37 23.92 -0.08 -17.18
C ALA A 37 22.84 0.79 -16.52
N VAL A 38 22.23 0.31 -15.43
CA VAL A 38 21.23 1.07 -14.67
C VAL A 38 21.85 2.27 -13.96
N ASN A 39 23.03 2.11 -13.36
CA ASN A 39 23.74 3.21 -12.71
C ASN A 39 24.16 4.30 -13.71
N ASP A 40 24.64 3.91 -14.89
CA ASP A 40 24.99 4.86 -15.96
C ASP A 40 23.75 5.65 -16.44
N ALA A 41 22.61 4.97 -16.60
CA ALA A 41 21.35 5.62 -16.96
C ALA A 41 20.85 6.58 -15.86
N ILE A 42 20.99 6.21 -14.59
CA ILE A 42 20.60 7.07 -13.46
C ILE A 42 21.54 8.28 -13.34
N ALA A 43 22.84 8.12 -13.60
CA ALA A 43 23.77 9.25 -13.66
C ALA A 43 23.32 10.27 -14.70
N ALA A 44 22.97 9.83 -15.92
CA ALA A 44 22.44 10.70 -16.96
C ALA A 44 21.12 11.39 -16.57
N LEU A 45 20.23 10.71 -15.85
CA LEU A 45 18.98 11.31 -15.35
C LEU A 45 19.23 12.33 -14.22
N ASN A 46 20.22 12.07 -13.37
CA ASN A 46 20.64 12.99 -12.32
C ASN A 46 21.27 14.27 -12.89
N ASP A 47 22.06 14.16 -13.96
CA ASP A 47 22.62 15.31 -14.68
C ASP A 47 21.53 16.18 -15.33
N LEU A 48 20.41 15.57 -15.73
CA LEU A 48 19.22 16.28 -16.23
C LEU A 48 18.37 16.92 -15.11
N GLY A 49 18.80 16.80 -13.85
CA GLY A 49 18.15 17.43 -12.69
C GLY A 49 17.07 16.59 -12.02
N TYR A 50 16.89 15.32 -12.39
CA TYR A 50 16.00 14.40 -11.69
C TYR A 50 16.75 13.63 -10.61
N SER A 51 16.25 13.54 -9.38
CA SER A 51 16.89 12.73 -8.34
C SER A 51 16.38 11.30 -8.36
N TYR A 52 17.16 10.38 -8.94
CA TYR A 52 16.88 8.94 -8.93
C TYR A 52 17.96 8.17 -8.13
N LYS A 53 17.52 7.09 -7.48
CA LYS A 53 18.40 6.14 -6.76
C LYS A 53 17.95 4.71 -7.02
N VAL A 54 18.89 3.80 -7.25
CA VAL A 54 18.61 2.36 -7.30
C VAL A 54 18.32 1.88 -5.87
N VAL A 55 17.23 1.14 -5.70
CA VAL A 55 16.93 0.44 -4.45
C VAL A 55 16.68 -1.02 -4.78
N GLU A 56 17.60 -1.88 -4.40
CA GLU A 56 17.41 -3.33 -4.47
C GLU A 56 16.41 -3.73 -3.37
N THR A 57 15.23 -4.16 -3.79
CA THR A 57 14.22 -4.71 -2.87
C THR A 57 13.97 -6.16 -3.23
N LYS A 58 13.99 -7.05 -2.23
CA LYS A 58 13.66 -8.46 -2.42
C LYS A 58 12.13 -8.60 -2.43
N GLY A 59 11.54 -8.54 -3.62
CA GLY A 59 10.10 -8.74 -3.84
C GLY A 59 9.55 -7.87 -4.97
N VAL A 60 8.43 -8.31 -5.58
CA VAL A 60 7.72 -7.53 -6.62
C VAL A 60 7.03 -6.35 -5.93
N HIS A 61 7.76 -5.25 -5.73
CA HIS A 61 7.16 -4.00 -5.31
C HIS A 61 6.60 -3.30 -6.54
N PHE A 62 5.38 -3.68 -6.94
CA PHE A 62 4.50 -2.70 -7.56
C PHE A 62 4.35 -1.60 -6.51
N VAL A 63 4.98 -0.44 -6.74
CA VAL A 63 4.93 0.70 -5.82
C VAL A 63 3.49 1.20 -5.82
N THR A 64 2.61 0.58 -5.03
CA THR A 64 1.40 1.25 -4.58
C THR A 64 1.88 2.48 -3.82
N PRO A 65 1.53 3.70 -4.25
CA PRO A 65 1.96 4.90 -3.56
C PRO A 65 1.56 4.76 -2.10
N LYS A 66 2.55 4.95 -1.22
CA LYS A 66 2.39 4.95 0.23
C LYS A 66 1.19 5.85 0.54
N LYS A 67 0.02 5.25 0.82
CA LYS A 67 -1.15 6.01 1.27
C LYS A 67 -0.64 6.78 2.48
N VAL A 68 -0.54 8.10 2.34
CA VAL A 68 -0.42 9.02 3.47
C VAL A 68 -1.45 8.50 4.47
N LYS A 69 -0.99 8.23 5.70
CA LYS A 69 -1.79 7.67 6.78
C LYS A 69 -2.81 8.73 7.18
N GLY A 70 -3.79 8.97 6.31
CA GLY A 70 -5.03 9.65 6.61
C GLY A 70 -5.72 8.76 7.62
N SER A 71 -5.69 9.23 8.86
CA SER A 71 -6.38 8.65 10.00
C SER A 71 -7.78 8.18 9.61
N GLY A 72 -7.95 6.85 9.60
CA GLY A 72 -9.23 6.19 9.89
C GLY A 72 -10.28 6.21 8.79
N ALA A 73 -10.10 5.38 7.76
CA ALA A 73 -11.24 4.68 7.15
C ALA A 73 -11.48 3.36 7.91
N GLY A 74 -11.59 3.46 9.23
CA GLY A 74 -12.22 2.41 10.02
C GLY A 74 -13.73 2.65 9.95
N THR A 75 -14.50 1.59 9.79
CA THR A 75 -15.94 1.54 10.04
C THR A 75 -16.25 2.18 11.40
N ARG A 76 -16.44 3.51 11.43
CA ARG A 76 -16.89 4.20 12.64
C ARG A 76 -18.27 3.67 12.95
N ALA A 77 -18.42 3.05 14.12
CA ALA A 77 -19.73 2.81 14.71
C ALA A 77 -20.56 4.10 14.62
N PRO A 78 -21.89 4.01 14.39
CA PRO A 78 -22.74 5.19 14.41
C PRO A 78 -22.46 5.95 15.71
N SER A 79 -22.15 7.23 15.58
CA SER A 79 -21.83 8.07 16.72
C SER A 79 -22.98 8.00 17.71
N THR A 80 -22.76 7.45 18.89
CA THR A 80 -23.72 7.55 20.00
C THR A 80 -23.33 8.79 20.80
N GLY A 81 -24.22 9.77 20.92
CA GLY A 81 -23.93 11.05 21.58
C GLY A 81 -24.44 12.26 20.82
N PRO A 82 -24.37 13.48 21.38
CA PRO A 82 -24.75 14.71 20.68
C PRO A 82 -23.89 14.91 19.43
N CYS A 83 -24.53 15.29 18.32
CA CYS A 83 -23.81 15.53 17.08
C CYS A 83 -22.82 16.69 17.28
N PRO A 84 -21.55 16.58 16.82
CA PRO A 84 -20.54 17.63 17.03
C PRO A 84 -20.84 18.95 16.32
N ILE A 85 -21.81 18.94 15.39
CA ILE A 85 -22.24 20.13 14.62
C ILE A 85 -23.49 20.74 15.24
N CYS A 86 -24.49 19.90 15.55
CA CYS A 86 -25.75 20.34 16.15
C CYS A 86 -25.67 20.60 17.66
N GLN A 87 -24.72 19.97 18.35
CA GLN A 87 -24.60 19.91 19.81
C GLN A 87 -25.83 19.32 20.53
N PHE A 88 -26.72 18.64 19.79
CA PHE A 88 -27.88 17.94 20.33
C PHE A 88 -28.04 16.55 19.71
N GLU A 89 -28.78 15.69 20.40
CA GLU A 89 -29.14 14.35 19.93
C GLU A 89 -30.47 14.39 19.17
N THR A 90 -30.64 13.47 18.22
CA THR A 90 -31.91 13.26 17.54
C THR A 90 -32.33 11.81 17.63
N ASN A 91 -33.64 11.55 17.58
CA ASN A 91 -34.21 10.23 17.44
C ASN A 91 -35.01 10.15 16.11
N PRO A 92 -34.63 9.29 15.15
CA PRO A 92 -33.40 8.49 15.11
C PRO A 92 -32.12 9.35 15.08
N HIS A 93 -30.97 8.78 15.46
CA HIS A 93 -29.70 9.53 15.49
C HIS A 93 -29.26 9.91 14.07
N HIS A 94 -29.03 11.20 13.81
CA HIS A 94 -28.64 11.68 12.50
C HIS A 94 -27.12 11.62 12.30
N ASP A 95 -26.69 11.23 11.10
CA ASP A 95 -25.27 11.22 10.74
C ASP A 95 -24.73 12.65 10.57
N ALA A 96 -23.57 12.95 11.16
CA ALA A 96 -22.84 14.20 10.96
C ALA A 96 -22.53 14.50 9.49
N ARG A 97 -22.53 13.49 8.60
CA ARG A 97 -22.43 13.66 7.14
C ARG A 97 -23.61 14.38 6.52
N LYS A 98 -24.79 14.42 7.17
CA LYS A 98 -25.95 15.18 6.69
C LYS A 98 -25.67 16.69 6.63
N HIS A 99 -24.70 17.18 7.40
CA HIS A 99 -24.21 18.56 7.35
C HIS A 99 -23.25 18.85 6.19
N ARG A 100 -22.92 17.86 5.35
CA ARG A 100 -22.02 18.06 4.21
C ARG A 100 -22.64 18.93 3.10
N SER A 101 -23.96 19.00 3.04
CA SER A 101 -24.67 19.89 2.11
C SER A 101 -24.60 21.36 2.52
N GLN A 102 -24.25 21.66 3.76
CA GLN A 102 -24.06 23.03 4.23
C GLN A 102 -22.68 23.56 3.80
N PRO A 103 -22.56 24.86 3.47
CA PRO A 103 -21.30 25.46 3.03
C PRO A 103 -20.17 25.24 4.04
N GLU A 104 -18.98 24.97 3.51
CA GLU A 104 -17.79 24.72 4.32
C GLU A 104 -17.48 25.94 5.20
N GLY A 105 -17.27 25.72 6.50
CA GLY A 105 -17.09 26.79 7.49
C GLY A 105 -18.38 27.38 8.08
N GLN A 106 -19.56 26.98 7.60
CA GLN A 106 -20.86 27.45 8.12
C GLN A 106 -21.81 26.29 8.41
N LYS A 107 -21.27 25.22 9.01
CA LYS A 107 -22.10 24.09 9.45
C LYS A 107 -22.94 24.52 10.64
N LYS A 108 -24.25 24.54 10.48
CA LYS A 108 -25.24 25.01 11.45
C LYS A 108 -26.10 23.85 11.94
N PRO A 109 -26.59 23.91 13.19
CA PRO A 109 -27.58 22.97 13.66
C PRO A 109 -28.83 22.98 12.76
N PHE A 110 -29.46 21.81 12.57
CA PHE A 110 -30.72 21.73 11.83
C PHE A 110 -31.81 22.56 12.50
N THR A 111 -32.59 23.27 11.69
CA THR A 111 -33.80 23.99 12.14
C THR A 111 -34.93 23.00 12.43
N ALA A 112 -36.00 23.45 13.10
CA ALA A 112 -37.16 22.60 13.38
C ALA A 112 -37.83 22.07 12.10
N GLU A 113 -37.85 22.87 11.03
CA GLU A 113 -38.40 22.50 9.72
C GLU A 113 -37.51 21.48 8.99
N GLU A 114 -36.19 21.61 9.14
CA GLU A 114 -35.23 20.65 8.59
C GLU A 114 -35.26 19.31 9.35
N LEU A 115 -35.52 19.34 10.65
CA LEU A 115 -35.67 18.12 11.45
C LEU A 115 -36.94 17.35 11.07
N THR A 116 -38.07 18.04 10.89
CA THR A 116 -39.33 17.39 10.48
C THR A 116 -39.24 16.80 9.07
N THR A 117 -38.63 17.51 8.11
CA THR A 117 -38.41 17.00 6.75
C THR A 117 -37.46 15.80 6.71
N LEU A 118 -36.50 15.72 7.63
CA LEU A 118 -35.60 14.58 7.79
C LEU A 118 -36.18 13.44 8.64
N GLY A 119 -37.39 13.61 9.19
CA GLY A 119 -38.03 12.63 10.09
C GLY A 119 -37.31 12.45 11.42
N LEU A 120 -36.66 13.50 11.92
CA LEU A 120 -35.83 13.53 13.12
C LEU A 120 -36.52 14.34 14.23
N VAL A 121 -36.45 13.87 15.46
CA VAL A 121 -36.90 14.62 16.65
C VAL A 121 -35.71 14.92 17.54
N LYS A 122 -35.53 16.17 17.97
CA LYS A 122 -34.49 16.54 18.94
C LYS A 122 -34.81 15.90 20.31
N VAL A 123 -33.82 15.26 20.91
CA VAL A 123 -33.87 14.66 22.26
C VAL A 123 -33.09 15.53 23.24
#